data_AF-A0A833UVN4-F1
#
_entry.id   AF-A0A833UVN4-F1
#
_cell.length_a   1.000
_cell.length_b   1.000
_cell.length_c   1.000
_cell.angle_alpha   90.00
_cell.angle_beta   90.00
_cell.angle_gamma   90.00
#
_symmetry.space_group_name_H-M   'P 1'
#
loop_
_entity.id
_entity.type
_entity.pdbx_description
1 polymer ?
#
loop_
_entity_poly.entity_id
_entity_poly.type
_entity_poly.pdbx_seq_one_letter_code
_entity_poly.pdbx_strand_id
1 'polypeptide(L)'
;LVEKILNPSYLDGEADTFRSLHKILKSSATSATAWVGESGGAYNSGHNLVTNAFVFSFWYLDQLGMASAHDTKTYCRQTLIGGNYGLLNTTTFEPNPDYYSALLWHRLMGNKVLSTSFSGTKKIRAYAHCAKYSKGIVLLLINLDNSTTIQAKVAFNSTWSLHQKHRSHKTNLVQLIRPDISETAREEYHLTAKDENLHSQTMLLNGNI
;
A
#
# COMPACT_ATOMS: atom_id res chain seq x y z
N LEU A 1 3.10 13.42 -17.04
CA LEU A 1 3.41 12.36 -16.05
C LEU A 1 2.42 12.38 -14.90
N VAL A 2 2.21 13.52 -14.23
CA VAL A 2 1.21 13.67 -13.15
C VAL A 2 -0.19 13.17 -13.53
N GLU A 3 -0.69 13.54 -14.71
CA GLU A 3 -1.99 13.07 -15.20
C GLU A 3 -2.11 11.55 -15.25
N LYS A 4 -1.01 10.83 -15.53
CA LYS A 4 -0.99 9.36 -15.52
C LYS A 4 -1.01 8.82 -14.09
N ILE A 5 -0.26 9.44 -13.18
CA ILE A 5 -0.19 9.05 -11.77
C ILE A 5 -1.55 9.19 -11.07
N LEU A 6 -2.32 10.23 -11.43
CA LEU A 6 -3.62 10.51 -10.83
C LEU A 6 -4.79 9.90 -11.60
N ASN A 7 -4.54 9.14 -12.68
CA ASN A 7 -5.58 8.52 -13.49
C ASN A 7 -5.77 7.05 -13.08
N PRO A 8 -6.92 6.69 -12.46
CA PRO A 8 -7.16 5.32 -12.01
C PRO A 8 -7.15 4.31 -13.16
N SER A 9 -7.63 4.67 -14.35
CA SER A 9 -7.59 3.76 -15.52
C SER A 9 -6.18 3.51 -16.03
N TYR A 10 -5.27 4.48 -15.87
CA TYR A 10 -3.86 4.27 -16.19
C TYR A 10 -3.23 3.29 -15.18
N LEU A 11 -3.47 3.50 -13.88
CA LEU A 11 -2.96 2.63 -12.82
C LEU A 11 -3.54 1.20 -12.89
N ASP A 12 -4.80 1.05 -13.29
CA ASP A 12 -5.40 -0.28 -13.53
C ASP A 12 -4.64 -1.04 -14.64
N GLY A 13 -4.17 -0.33 -15.67
CA GLY A 13 -3.32 -0.90 -16.71
C GLY A 13 -1.97 -1.38 -16.17
N GLU A 14 -1.39 -0.71 -15.17
CA GLU A 14 -0.13 -1.13 -14.54
C GLU A 14 -0.32 -2.41 -13.69
N ALA A 15 -1.49 -2.58 -13.07
CA ALA A 15 -1.85 -3.81 -12.34
C ALA A 15 -1.80 -5.05 -13.26
N ASP A 16 -2.09 -4.87 -14.55
CA ASP A 16 -2.11 -5.96 -15.52
C ASP A 16 -0.74 -6.60 -15.71
N THR A 17 0.35 -5.84 -15.56
CA THR A 17 1.72 -6.36 -15.58
C THR A 17 1.94 -7.36 -14.45
N PHE A 18 1.59 -6.98 -13.21
CA PHE A 18 1.71 -7.86 -12.05
C PHE A 18 0.78 -9.07 -12.15
N ARG A 19 -0.47 -8.85 -12.58
CA ARG A 19 -1.45 -9.93 -12.78
C ARG A 19 -1.00 -10.93 -13.84
N SER A 20 -0.41 -10.46 -14.94
CA SER A 20 0.07 -11.31 -16.02
C SER A 20 1.27 -12.15 -15.58
N LEU A 21 2.24 -11.54 -14.89
CA LEU A 21 3.36 -12.26 -14.29
C LEU A 21 2.88 -13.33 -13.29
N HIS A 22 1.93 -12.98 -12.42
CA HIS A 22 1.34 -13.93 -11.48
C HIS A 22 0.69 -15.13 -12.19
N LYS A 23 -0.06 -14.89 -13.28
CA LYS A 23 -0.67 -15.96 -14.09
C LYS A 23 0.39 -16.87 -14.72
N ILE A 24 1.44 -16.29 -15.30
CA ILE A 24 2.54 -17.05 -15.90
C ILE A 24 3.16 -17.99 -14.85
N LEU A 25 3.50 -17.47 -13.67
CA LEU A 25 4.09 -18.25 -12.59
C LEU A 25 3.16 -19.35 -12.08
N LYS A 26 1.85 -19.08 -11.96
CA LYS A 26 0.85 -20.10 -11.57
C LYS A 26 0.71 -21.21 -12.60
N SER A 27 0.94 -20.92 -13.89
CA SER A 27 0.88 -21.91 -14.97
C SER A 27 2.22 -22.60 -15.26
N SER A 28 3.32 -22.12 -14.65
CA SER A 28 4.65 -22.67 -14.89
C SER A 28 4.80 -24.06 -14.26
N ALA A 29 5.50 -24.97 -14.95
CA ALA A 29 5.88 -26.26 -14.39
C ALA A 29 6.97 -26.13 -13.29
N THR A 30 7.70 -25.02 -13.26
CA THR A 30 8.73 -24.73 -12.27
C THR A 30 8.23 -23.73 -11.23
N SER A 31 8.66 -23.92 -9.97
CA SER A 31 8.41 -22.95 -8.90
C SER A 31 9.41 -21.80 -9.02
N ALA A 32 8.90 -20.58 -9.23
CA ALA A 32 9.69 -19.37 -9.24
C ALA A 32 8.96 -18.26 -8.46
N THR A 33 9.73 -17.33 -7.91
CA THR A 33 9.22 -16.23 -7.10
C THR A 33 9.37 -14.91 -7.85
N ALA A 34 8.29 -14.13 -7.96
CA ALA A 34 8.31 -12.83 -8.61
C ALA A 34 8.99 -11.76 -7.74
N TRP A 35 9.97 -11.07 -8.30
CA TRP A 35 10.62 -9.89 -7.73
C TRP A 35 10.55 -8.74 -8.74
N VAL A 36 10.20 -7.54 -8.30
CA VAL A 36 10.52 -6.31 -9.03
C VAL A 36 11.98 -6.00 -8.71
N GLY A 37 12.88 -6.33 -9.63
CA GLY A 37 14.32 -6.14 -9.45
C GLY A 37 14.79 -4.68 -9.54
N GLU A 38 14.02 -3.83 -10.22
CA GLU A 38 14.25 -2.39 -10.32
C GLU A 38 12.92 -1.69 -10.66
N SER A 39 12.60 -0.60 -9.96
CA SER A 39 11.52 0.30 -10.38
C SER A 39 11.71 1.72 -9.85
N GLY A 40 11.79 2.69 -10.76
CA GLY A 40 11.79 4.13 -10.47
C GLY A 40 10.57 4.87 -11.01
N GLY A 41 9.61 4.12 -11.61
CA GLY A 41 8.37 4.58 -12.27
C GLY A 41 8.54 5.45 -13.52
N ALA A 42 9.52 6.35 -13.56
CA ALA A 42 9.91 7.07 -14.77
C ALA A 42 11.40 6.84 -15.07
N TYR A 43 11.68 6.35 -16.28
CA TYR A 43 13.04 6.11 -16.76
C TYR A 43 13.83 7.42 -16.95
N ASN A 44 15.12 7.32 -17.34
CA ASN A 44 16.03 8.46 -17.53
C ASN A 44 16.16 9.35 -16.28
N SER A 45 16.43 8.73 -15.13
CA SER A 45 16.62 9.43 -13.84
C SER A 45 15.38 10.13 -13.30
N GLY A 46 14.17 9.77 -13.76
CA GLY A 46 12.93 10.37 -13.29
C GLY A 46 12.79 11.85 -13.66
N HIS A 47 11.78 12.50 -13.10
CA HIS A 47 11.41 13.88 -13.43
C HIS A 47 11.40 14.76 -12.19
N ASN A 48 12.20 15.83 -12.19
CA ASN A 48 12.27 16.76 -11.08
C ASN A 48 10.88 17.38 -10.79
N LEU A 49 10.60 17.63 -9.51
CA LEU A 49 9.31 18.06 -8.97
C LEU A 49 8.15 17.10 -9.30
N VAL A 50 8.43 15.88 -9.73
CA VAL A 50 7.42 14.82 -9.89
C VAL A 50 7.89 13.58 -9.13
N THR A 51 8.93 12.89 -9.59
CA THR A 51 9.40 11.63 -8.99
C THR A 51 10.12 11.79 -7.65
N ASN A 52 10.54 13.03 -7.31
CA ASN A 52 11.08 13.44 -6.01
C ASN A 52 10.10 14.31 -5.23
N ALA A 53 8.83 14.38 -5.65
CA ALA A 53 7.78 15.16 -5.03
C ALA A 53 6.63 14.27 -4.53
N PHE A 54 5.74 14.85 -3.72
CA PHE A 54 4.64 14.15 -3.07
C PHE A 54 3.73 13.42 -4.06
N VAL A 55 3.47 14.01 -5.24
CA VAL A 55 2.61 13.39 -6.26
C VAL A 55 3.04 11.98 -6.66
N PHE A 56 4.32 11.66 -6.55
CA PHE A 56 4.80 10.32 -6.93
C PHE A 56 4.59 9.27 -5.84
N SER A 57 4.27 9.68 -4.60
CA SER A 57 3.88 8.75 -3.54
C SER A 57 2.57 8.01 -3.85
N PHE A 58 1.65 8.63 -4.60
CA PHE A 58 0.47 7.94 -5.13
C PHE A 58 0.87 6.74 -5.99
N TRP A 59 1.78 6.95 -6.95
CA TRP A 59 2.31 5.88 -7.80
C TRP A 59 3.05 4.83 -6.97
N TYR A 60 3.96 5.26 -6.11
CA TYR A 60 4.84 4.34 -5.41
C TYR A 60 4.11 3.43 -4.43
N LEU A 61 3.21 3.99 -3.60
CA LEU A 61 2.39 3.20 -2.68
C LEU A 61 1.43 2.26 -3.44
N ASP A 62 0.90 2.72 -4.58
CA ASP A 62 0.06 1.89 -5.43
C ASP A 62 0.82 0.71 -6.03
N GLN A 63 2.05 0.92 -6.50
CA GLN A 63 2.92 -0.14 -7.01
C GLN A 63 3.24 -1.18 -5.94
N LEU A 64 3.53 -0.77 -4.70
CA LEU A 64 3.74 -1.69 -3.57
C LEU A 64 2.46 -2.50 -3.28
N GLY A 65 1.30 -1.85 -3.31
CA GLY A 65 -0.01 -2.48 -3.18
C GLY A 65 -0.30 -3.51 -4.27
N MET A 66 -0.17 -3.13 -5.54
CA MET A 66 -0.42 -4.01 -6.69
C MET A 66 0.57 -5.19 -6.73
N ALA A 67 1.85 -4.93 -6.48
CA ALA A 67 2.88 -5.97 -6.46
C ALA A 67 2.55 -7.04 -5.41
N SER A 68 2.23 -6.61 -4.18
CA SER A 68 1.90 -7.52 -3.08
C SER A 68 0.58 -8.27 -3.30
N ALA A 69 -0.46 -7.60 -3.83
CA ALA A 69 -1.74 -8.22 -4.18
C ALA A 69 -1.62 -9.33 -5.23
N HIS A 70 -0.59 -9.28 -6.07
CA HIS A 70 -0.27 -10.27 -7.11
C HIS A 70 0.93 -11.16 -6.77
N ASP A 71 1.22 -11.33 -5.47
CA ASP A 71 2.19 -12.28 -4.94
C ASP A 71 3.66 -12.01 -5.34
N THR A 72 3.98 -10.78 -5.74
CA THR A 72 5.37 -10.32 -5.89
C THR A 72 5.98 -10.15 -4.50
N LYS A 73 7.11 -10.82 -4.24
CA LYS A 73 7.69 -10.93 -2.88
C LYS A 73 8.68 -9.83 -2.53
N THR A 74 9.27 -9.20 -3.55
CA THR A 74 10.29 -8.16 -3.36
C THR A 74 10.04 -7.02 -4.33
N TYR A 75 10.23 -5.80 -3.84
CA TYR A 75 10.18 -4.58 -4.65
C TYR A 75 11.42 -3.73 -4.41
N CYS A 76 12.30 -3.70 -5.40
CA CYS A 76 13.54 -2.93 -5.36
C CYS A 76 13.31 -1.54 -5.97
N ARG A 77 13.26 -0.52 -5.10
CA ARG A 77 13.13 0.88 -5.50
C ARG A 77 14.44 1.39 -6.11
N GLN A 78 14.36 1.84 -7.36
CA GLN A 78 15.36 2.68 -8.00
C GLN A 78 15.07 4.14 -7.61
N THR A 79 15.86 4.78 -6.76
CA THR A 79 17.06 4.33 -6.03
C THR A 79 16.95 4.74 -4.56
N LEU A 80 17.85 4.26 -3.71
CA LEU A 80 18.07 4.90 -2.41
C LEU A 80 18.57 6.35 -2.61
N ILE A 81 19.56 6.54 -3.49
CA ILE A 81 20.15 7.84 -3.83
C ILE A 81 20.54 7.85 -5.31
N GLY A 82 20.37 9.00 -5.97
CA GLY A 82 20.72 9.20 -7.39
C GLY A 82 19.49 9.33 -8.29
N GLY A 83 19.49 10.33 -9.17
CA GLY A 83 18.34 10.67 -10.01
C GLY A 83 17.19 11.32 -9.23
N ASN A 84 16.20 11.83 -9.95
CA ASN A 84 15.00 12.47 -9.40
C ASN A 84 14.01 11.46 -8.79
N TYR A 85 14.20 10.15 -8.93
CA TYR A 85 13.37 9.16 -8.24
C TYR A 85 14.00 8.66 -6.92
N GLY A 86 15.18 9.18 -6.56
CA GLY A 86 15.92 8.75 -5.37
C GLY A 86 15.12 9.02 -4.10
N LEU A 87 15.16 8.09 -3.14
CA LEU A 87 14.54 8.30 -1.83
C LEU A 87 15.22 9.42 -1.04
N LEU A 88 16.51 9.67 -1.28
CA LEU A 88 17.28 10.76 -0.70
C LEU A 88 17.66 11.77 -1.78
N ASN A 89 17.62 13.06 -1.42
CA ASN A 89 18.21 14.12 -2.21
C ASN A 89 19.72 13.87 -2.39
N THR A 90 20.21 13.98 -3.62
CA THR A 90 21.60 13.64 -3.96
C THR A 90 22.64 14.59 -3.37
N THR A 91 22.23 15.81 -3.02
CA THR A 91 23.12 16.86 -2.53
C THR A 91 22.96 17.08 -1.03
N THR A 92 21.72 17.15 -0.53
CA THR A 92 21.46 17.43 0.89
C THR A 92 21.33 16.16 1.73
N PHE A 93 21.15 14.99 1.12
CA PHE A 93 20.80 13.71 1.77
C PHE A 93 19.48 13.73 2.55
N GLU A 94 18.70 14.80 2.43
CA GLU A 94 17.39 14.89 3.04
C GLU A 94 16.43 13.91 2.34
N PRO A 95 15.52 13.25 3.09
CA PRO A 95 14.56 12.34 2.49
C PRO A 95 13.55 13.06 1.59
N ASN A 96 13.38 12.57 0.36
CA ASN A 96 12.27 12.94 -0.50
C ASN A 96 10.97 12.28 0.03
N PRO A 97 9.78 12.76 -0.37
CA PRO A 97 8.48 12.27 0.13
C PRO A 97 8.32 10.74 0.13
N ASP A 98 8.80 10.08 -0.93
CA ASP A 98 8.71 8.63 -1.06
C ASP A 98 9.50 7.83 -0.01
N TYR A 99 10.52 8.43 0.62
CA TYR A 99 11.21 7.79 1.75
C TYR A 99 10.23 7.55 2.89
N TYR A 100 9.39 8.53 3.22
CA TYR A 100 8.40 8.42 4.30
C TYR A 100 7.27 7.46 3.92
N SER A 101 6.85 7.44 2.66
CA SER A 101 5.95 6.41 2.12
C SER A 101 6.51 5.00 2.33
N ALA A 102 7.78 4.76 1.97
CA ALA A 102 8.45 3.49 2.22
C ALA A 102 8.60 3.17 3.72
N LEU A 103 8.90 4.18 4.54
CA LEU A 103 9.08 4.03 5.98
C LEU A 103 7.78 3.57 6.65
N LEU A 104 6.65 4.22 6.35
CA LEU A 104 5.36 3.83 6.89
C LEU A 104 4.93 2.46 6.38
N TRP A 105 5.07 2.18 5.08
CA TRP A 105 4.83 0.86 4.53
C TRP A 105 5.65 -0.20 5.29
N HIS A 106 6.96 0.04 5.45
CA HIS A 106 7.86 -0.87 6.15
C HIS A 106 7.47 -1.07 7.62
N ARG A 107 7.03 -0.03 8.32
CA ARG A 107 6.68 -0.11 9.75
C ARG A 107 5.33 -0.78 9.98
N LEU A 108 4.37 -0.58 9.10
CA LEU A 108 2.97 -0.93 9.33
C LEU A 108 2.54 -2.21 8.59
N MET A 109 2.86 -2.32 7.30
CA MET A 109 2.34 -3.40 6.44
C MET A 109 3.12 -4.72 6.67
N GLY A 110 2.42 -5.76 7.13
CA GLY A 110 2.98 -7.08 7.34
C GLY A 110 3.15 -7.89 6.04
N ASN A 111 3.68 -9.11 6.14
CA ASN A 111 3.93 -9.99 4.99
C ASN A 111 2.70 -10.80 4.54
N LYS A 112 1.60 -10.79 5.31
CA LYS A 112 0.34 -11.46 4.96
C LYS A 112 -0.60 -10.48 4.30
N VAL A 113 -0.71 -10.59 2.98
CA VAL A 113 -1.62 -9.78 2.15
C VAL A 113 -3.04 -10.31 2.29
N LEU A 114 -4.02 -9.41 2.36
CA LEU A 114 -5.45 -9.75 2.44
C LEU A 114 -6.14 -9.39 1.13
N SER A 115 -7.11 -10.21 0.72
CA SER A 115 -7.99 -9.88 -0.39
C SER A 115 -8.80 -8.64 -0.03
N THR A 116 -8.65 -7.58 -0.82
CA THR A 116 -9.23 -6.27 -0.54
C THR A 116 -10.02 -5.82 -1.76
N SER A 117 -11.21 -5.30 -1.53
CA SER A 117 -12.00 -4.62 -2.55
C SER A 117 -12.58 -3.35 -1.95
N PHE A 118 -12.77 -2.34 -2.79
CA PHE A 118 -13.40 -1.09 -2.41
C PHE A 118 -14.71 -0.93 -3.18
N SER A 119 -15.81 -0.79 -2.46
CA SER A 119 -17.13 -0.50 -3.05
C SER A 119 -17.37 1.00 -3.01
N GLY A 120 -17.28 1.66 -4.15
CA GLY A 120 -17.42 3.12 -4.26
C GLY A 120 -16.82 3.67 -5.56
N THR A 121 -16.31 4.90 -5.51
CA THR A 121 -15.60 5.52 -6.65
C THR A 121 -14.32 4.77 -6.99
N LYS A 122 -14.00 4.68 -8.29
CA LYS A 122 -12.75 4.09 -8.80
C LYS A 122 -11.50 4.91 -8.48
N LYS A 123 -11.67 6.13 -7.96
CA LYS A 123 -10.57 7.01 -7.55
C LYS A 123 -9.96 6.61 -6.20
N ILE A 124 -10.57 5.66 -5.47
CA ILE A 124 -10.01 5.10 -4.25
C ILE A 124 -9.40 3.74 -4.52
N ARG A 125 -8.14 3.61 -4.12
CA ARG A 125 -7.38 2.38 -4.22
C ARG A 125 -7.11 1.89 -2.81
N ALA A 126 -7.36 0.62 -2.56
CA ALA A 126 -7.36 0.05 -1.23
C ALA A 126 -6.56 -1.25 -1.20
N TYR A 127 -5.64 -1.34 -0.24
CA TYR A 127 -4.82 -2.52 0.02
C TYR A 127 -4.85 -2.83 1.50
N ALA A 128 -4.89 -4.11 1.86
CA ALA A 128 -4.93 -4.54 3.25
C ALA A 128 -3.93 -5.67 3.52
N HIS A 129 -3.21 -5.55 4.63
CA HIS A 129 -2.28 -6.56 5.12
C HIS A 129 -2.60 -6.85 6.58
N CYS A 130 -2.16 -8.01 7.11
CA CYS A 130 -2.01 -8.12 8.56
C CYS A 130 -1.00 -7.09 9.05
N ALA A 131 -1.22 -6.53 10.23
CA ALA A 131 -0.26 -5.61 10.85
C ALA A 131 1.09 -6.30 11.09
N LYS A 132 2.19 -5.57 10.89
CA LYS A 132 3.54 -6.15 10.96
C LYS A 132 3.95 -6.59 12.38
N TYR A 133 3.60 -5.79 13.39
CA TYR A 133 4.08 -5.97 14.77
C TYR A 133 2.95 -6.10 15.81
N SER A 134 1.69 -6.04 15.40
CA SER A 134 0.53 -6.11 16.30
C SER A 134 -0.53 -7.06 15.78
N LYS A 135 -1.51 -7.40 16.63
CA LYS A 135 -2.71 -8.12 16.20
C LYS A 135 -3.64 -7.10 15.53
N GLY A 136 -3.89 -7.28 14.25
CA GLY A 136 -4.80 -6.40 13.51
C GLY A 136 -4.54 -6.44 12.02
N ILE A 137 -5.21 -5.53 11.32
CA ILE A 137 -5.01 -5.28 9.89
C ILE A 137 -4.53 -3.84 9.72
N VAL A 138 -3.73 -3.61 8.68
CA VAL A 138 -3.37 -2.27 8.21
C VAL A 138 -4.03 -2.08 6.85
N LEU A 139 -4.66 -0.92 6.69
CA LEU A 139 -5.31 -0.49 5.46
C LEU A 139 -4.53 0.67 4.86
N LEU A 140 -4.10 0.52 3.62
CA LEU A 140 -3.64 1.63 2.78
C LEU A 140 -4.83 2.07 1.92
N LEU A 141 -5.23 3.33 2.07
CA LEU A 141 -6.21 3.98 1.22
C LEU A 141 -5.52 5.11 0.46
N ILE A 142 -5.61 5.08 -0.87
CA ILE A 142 -5.06 6.10 -1.75
C ILE A 142 -6.25 6.82 -2.38
N ASN A 143 -6.34 8.13 -2.12
CA ASN A 143 -7.40 8.98 -2.66
C ASN A 143 -6.90 9.80 -3.85
N LEU A 144 -7.37 9.47 -5.06
CA LEU A 144 -7.05 10.18 -6.31
C LEU A 144 -8.12 11.20 -6.69
N ASP A 145 -9.11 11.43 -5.82
CA ASP A 145 -10.13 12.44 -6.05
C ASP A 145 -9.66 13.84 -5.66
N ASN A 146 -10.36 14.86 -6.16
CA ASN A 146 -10.12 16.25 -5.80
C ASN A 146 -10.67 16.59 -4.40
N SER A 147 -11.51 15.72 -3.83
CA SER A 147 -12.00 15.85 -2.46
C SER A 147 -10.96 15.35 -1.48
N THR A 148 -10.64 16.14 -0.46
CA THR A 148 -9.66 15.79 0.57
C THR A 148 -10.19 14.81 1.62
N THR A 149 -11.51 14.60 1.69
CA THR A 149 -12.15 13.81 2.76
C THR A 149 -13.04 12.72 2.19
N ILE A 150 -12.83 11.49 2.66
CA ILE A 150 -13.66 10.34 2.30
C ILE A 150 -14.02 9.55 3.55
N GLN A 151 -15.29 9.18 3.65
CA GLN A 151 -15.77 8.27 4.69
C GLN A 151 -15.78 6.84 4.13
N ALA A 152 -14.85 6.02 4.62
CA ALA A 152 -14.80 4.60 4.32
C ALA A 152 -15.23 3.78 5.54
N LYS A 153 -16.07 2.77 5.31
CA LYS A 153 -16.44 1.78 6.33
C LYS A 153 -15.76 0.45 6.02
N VAL A 154 -15.08 -0.10 7.01
CA VAL A 154 -14.44 -1.40 6.88
C VAL A 154 -15.47 -2.50 7.10
N ALA A 155 -15.60 -3.41 6.15
CA ALA A 155 -16.38 -4.62 6.28
C ALA A 155 -15.43 -5.83 6.15
N PHE A 156 -15.58 -6.80 7.04
CA PHE A 156 -14.77 -8.01 7.03
C PHE A 156 -15.67 -9.22 6.77
N ASN A 157 -15.42 -9.94 5.68
CA ASN A 157 -16.15 -11.17 5.37
C ASN A 157 -15.36 -12.36 5.90
N SER A 158 -15.63 -12.77 7.14
CA SER A 158 -14.95 -13.91 7.74
C SER A 158 -15.61 -15.22 7.33
N THR A 159 -15.01 -15.97 6.41
CA THR A 159 -15.15 -17.44 6.36
C THR A 159 -14.01 -18.10 7.15
N TRP A 160 -13.63 -17.54 8.30
CA TRP A 160 -12.66 -18.17 9.20
C TRP A 160 -13.39 -19.18 10.09
N SER A 161 -13.50 -20.42 9.62
CA SER A 161 -13.60 -21.54 10.55
C SER A 161 -12.26 -21.65 11.27
N LEU A 162 -12.16 -21.14 12.50
CA LEU A 162 -11.07 -21.52 13.39
C LEU A 162 -11.15 -23.05 13.55
N HIS A 163 -10.30 -23.79 12.84
CA HIS A 163 -9.97 -25.15 13.23
C HIS A 163 -9.12 -25.10 14.50
N GLN A 164 -9.77 -24.78 15.62
CA GLN A 164 -9.27 -25.22 16.90
C GLN A 164 -9.41 -26.74 16.92
N LYS A 165 -8.28 -27.44 16.80
CA LYS A 165 -8.19 -28.84 17.22
C LYS A 165 -8.38 -28.89 18.74
N HIS A 166 -9.62 -28.85 19.20
CA HIS A 166 -9.95 -29.27 20.55
C HIS A 166 -10.36 -30.73 20.51
N ARG A 167 -9.53 -31.57 21.14
CA ARG A 167 -9.91 -32.92 21.57
C ARG A 167 -11.23 -32.85 22.33
N SER A 168 -12.13 -33.76 21.96
CA SER A 168 -13.35 -34.18 22.63
C SER A 168 -13.44 -33.79 24.11
N HIS A 169 -14.47 -33.02 24.49
CA HIS A 169 -15.56 -33.52 25.33
C HIS A 169 -16.64 -32.45 25.60
N LYS A 170 -17.89 -32.85 25.34
CA LYS A 170 -19.17 -32.38 25.87
C LYS A 170 -19.66 -30.97 25.52
N THR A 171 -20.89 -30.99 25.02
CA THR A 171 -21.80 -29.89 24.65
C THR A 171 -22.05 -28.94 25.81
N ASN A 172 -21.71 -27.66 25.61
CA ASN A 172 -22.36 -26.53 26.25
C ASN A 172 -22.46 -25.42 25.20
N LEU A 173 -23.67 -24.91 24.96
CA LEU A 173 -23.91 -23.72 24.17
C LEU A 173 -23.26 -22.54 24.91
N VAL A 174 -22.01 -22.23 24.56
CA VAL A 174 -21.39 -20.97 24.95
C VAL A 174 -21.91 -19.93 23.96
N GLN A 175 -22.94 -19.20 24.38
CA GLN A 175 -23.32 -17.95 23.75
C GLN A 175 -22.15 -17.00 23.95
N LEU A 176 -21.27 -16.92 22.94
CA LEU A 176 -20.13 -16.02 22.96
C LEU A 176 -20.68 -14.59 22.93
N ILE A 177 -20.67 -14.00 24.12
CA ILE A 177 -20.74 -12.57 24.40
C ILE A 177 -19.99 -11.86 23.28
N ARG A 178 -20.67 -10.96 22.56
CA ARG A 178 -20.03 -9.99 21.65
C ARG A 178 -18.81 -9.46 22.38
N PRO A 179 -17.60 -9.50 21.82
CA PRO A 179 -16.49 -8.84 22.47
C PRO A 179 -16.96 -7.41 22.67
N ASP A 180 -17.06 -7.02 23.93
CA ASP A 180 -17.11 -5.64 24.34
C ASP A 180 -16.10 -4.93 23.45
N ILE A 181 -16.55 -3.95 22.66
CA ILE A 181 -15.67 -3.17 21.78
C ILE A 181 -14.92 -2.23 22.74
N SER A 182 -14.06 -2.82 23.57
CA SER A 182 -12.89 -2.21 24.17
C SER A 182 -12.25 -1.46 23.02
N GLU A 183 -12.25 -0.13 23.10
CA GLU A 183 -11.70 0.79 22.10
C GLU A 183 -10.57 0.12 21.34
N THR A 184 -10.89 -0.42 20.16
CA THR A 184 -9.85 -0.87 19.24
C THR A 184 -9.17 0.41 18.83
N ALA A 185 -8.01 0.69 19.43
CA ALA A 185 -7.22 1.88 19.14
C ALA A 185 -6.98 1.90 17.62
N ARG A 186 -7.77 2.73 16.93
CA ARG A 186 -7.65 2.98 15.51
C ARG A 186 -6.58 4.04 15.37
N GLU A 187 -5.44 3.65 14.84
CA GLU A 187 -4.36 4.57 14.51
C GLU A 187 -4.52 5.01 13.05
N GLU A 188 -4.34 6.30 12.78
CA GLU A 188 -4.41 6.85 11.43
C GLU A 188 -3.16 7.67 11.11
N TYR A 189 -2.68 7.47 9.88
CA TYR A 189 -1.52 8.15 9.33
C TYR A 189 -1.89 8.74 7.97
N HIS A 190 -1.96 10.07 7.92
CA HIS A 190 -2.38 10.84 6.76
C HIS A 190 -1.15 11.48 6.15
N LEU A 191 -0.71 10.95 5.00
CA LEU A 191 0.35 11.56 4.21
C LEU A 191 -0.27 12.63 3.31
N THR A 192 0.17 13.87 3.44
CA THR A 192 -0.32 15.00 2.65
C THR A 192 0.83 15.84 2.11
N ALA A 193 0.60 16.54 0.99
CA ALA A 193 1.54 17.52 0.49
C ALA A 193 1.51 18.78 1.35
N LYS A 194 2.68 19.35 1.63
CA LYS A 194 2.76 20.71 2.19
C LYS A 194 2.01 21.71 1.28
N ASP A 195 1.19 22.55 1.90
CA ASP A 195 0.38 23.60 1.24
C ASP A 195 -0.53 23.05 0.12
N GLU A 196 -0.94 21.78 0.22
CA GLU A 196 -1.72 21.05 -0.79
C GLU A 196 -1.04 20.98 -2.18
N ASN A 197 0.24 21.35 -2.26
CA ASN A 197 0.99 21.38 -3.50
C ASN A 197 1.54 19.99 -3.81
N LEU A 198 0.91 19.28 -4.75
CA LEU A 198 1.35 17.94 -5.17
C LEU A 198 2.81 17.88 -5.66
N HIS A 199 3.37 18.99 -6.12
CA HIS A 199 4.77 19.09 -6.53
C HIS A 199 5.74 19.41 -5.39
N SER A 200 5.25 19.50 -4.14
CA SER A 200 6.07 19.71 -2.95
C SER A 200 7.01 18.53 -2.70
N GLN A 201 8.26 18.84 -2.37
CA GLN A 201 9.23 17.86 -1.87
C GLN A 201 9.15 17.69 -0.34
N THR A 202 8.22 18.40 0.32
CA THR A 202 7.91 18.24 1.73
C THR A 202 6.58 17.51 1.88
N MET A 203 6.64 16.37 2.56
CA MET A 203 5.48 15.58 2.98
C MET A 203 5.15 15.90 4.44
N LEU A 204 3.86 15.93 4.75
CA LEU A 204 3.35 16.07 6.10
C LEU A 204 2.75 14.73 6.56
N LEU A 205 3.04 14.34 7.80
CA LEU A 205 2.40 13.25 8.51
C LEU A 205 1.38 13.82 9.50
N ASN A 206 0.10 13.54 9.29
CA ASN A 206 -1.00 14.07 10.10
C ASN A 206 -0.94 15.62 10.21
N GLY A 207 -0.53 16.28 9.11
CA GLY A 207 -0.39 17.74 9.04
C GLY A 207 0.93 18.31 9.60
N ASN A 208 1.83 17.48 10.12
CA ASN A 208 3.11 17.92 10.69
C ASN A 208 4.30 17.52 9.80
N ILE A 209 5.36 18.33 9.80
CA ILE A 209 6.64 18.01 9.15
C ILE A 209 7.40 16.98 9.98
#